data_AF-A0A8H6EMI6-F1
#
_entry.id   AF-A0A8H6EMI6-F1
#
_cell.length_a   1.000
_cell.length_b   1.000
_cell.length_c   1.000
_cell.angle_alpha   90.00
_cell.angle_beta   90.00
_cell.angle_gamma   90.00
#
_symmetry.space_group_name_H-M   'P 1'
#
loop_
_entity.id
_entity.type
_entity.pdbx_description
1 polymer ?
#
loop_
_entity_poly.entity_id
_entity_poly.type
_entity_poly.pdbx_seq_one_letter_code
_entity_poly.pdbx_strand_id
1 'polypeptide(L)'
;MKFSYAAIVLGAASVVSAQSAACTAAVAAVPACGAPCITSAAATYCTGTDYACECEAATFSKIETDATNCVIAACGATVALEVLSAVNAVCTACA
;
A
#
# COMPACT_ATOMS: atom_id res chain seq x y z
N MET A 1 -49.66 -10.03 -3.91
CA MET A 1 -49.21 -8.69 -4.37
C MET A 1 -47.69 -8.67 -4.34
N LYS A 2 -47.09 -8.59 -5.53
CA LYS A 2 -45.67 -8.71 -5.83
C LYS A 2 -45.06 -7.31 -5.80
N PHE A 3 -44.24 -6.99 -4.80
CA PHE A 3 -43.48 -5.75 -4.74
C PHE A 3 -42.02 -6.10 -5.08
N SER A 4 -41.71 -6.20 -6.38
CA SER A 4 -40.93 -5.18 -7.08
C SER A 4 -39.62 -4.85 -6.34
N TYR A 5 -38.60 -5.64 -6.63
CA TYR A 5 -37.19 -5.34 -6.36
C TYR A 5 -36.83 -4.06 -7.11
N ALA A 6 -36.74 -2.94 -6.38
CA ALA A 6 -36.04 -1.76 -6.86
C ALA A 6 -34.54 -2.06 -6.82
N ALA A 7 -33.96 -2.35 -7.98
CA ALA A 7 -32.53 -2.33 -8.17
C ALA A 7 -32.04 -0.91 -7.90
N ILE A 8 -31.37 -0.73 -6.76
CA ILE A 8 -30.68 0.52 -6.41
C ILE A 8 -29.48 0.61 -7.34
N VAL A 9 -29.63 1.40 -8.40
CA VAL A 9 -28.55 1.82 -9.28
C VAL A 9 -27.68 2.80 -8.50
N LEU A 10 -26.60 2.30 -7.90
CA LEU A 10 -25.53 3.12 -7.35
C LEU A 10 -24.67 3.64 -8.51
N GLY A 11 -25.09 4.78 -9.06
CA GLY A 11 -24.26 5.65 -9.88
C GLY A 11 -23.59 6.70 -9.02
N ALA A 12 -22.27 6.60 -8.87
CA ALA A 12 -21.28 7.62 -8.49
C ALA A 12 -19.94 6.87 -8.31
N ALA A 13 -18.75 7.33 -8.66
CA ALA A 13 -18.24 8.48 -9.39
C ALA A 13 -16.76 8.10 -9.68
N SER A 14 -16.19 8.59 -10.79
CA SER A 14 -14.74 8.68 -11.04
C SER A 14 -13.85 7.48 -10.70
N VAL A 15 -13.23 6.91 -11.73
CA VAL A 15 -12.00 6.10 -11.63
C VAL A 15 -10.82 6.95 -11.15
N VAL A 16 -10.92 7.54 -9.96
CA VAL A 16 -9.77 7.74 -9.09
C VAL A 16 -9.66 6.43 -8.35
N SER A 17 -8.50 5.78 -8.39
CA SER A 17 -8.19 4.58 -7.63
C SER A 17 -8.85 4.66 -6.25
N ALA A 18 -9.88 3.85 -6.00
CA ALA A 18 -10.66 3.89 -4.78
C ALA A 18 -9.81 3.32 -3.63
N GLN A 19 -8.74 4.02 -3.25
CA GLN A 19 -8.06 3.78 -1.99
C GLN A 19 -9.09 4.05 -0.90
N SER A 20 -9.37 3.02 -0.11
CA SER A 20 -10.21 3.16 1.07
C SER A 20 -9.64 4.25 2.00
N ALA A 21 -10.47 4.90 2.81
CA ALA A 21 -9.96 5.85 3.81
C ALA A 21 -8.93 5.19 4.76
N ALA A 22 -9.06 3.87 4.98
CA ALA A 22 -8.10 3.05 5.69
C ALA A 22 -6.75 2.96 4.96
N CYS A 23 -6.77 2.75 3.64
CA CYS A 23 -5.57 2.75 2.80
C CYS A 23 -4.84 4.11 2.85
N THR A 24 -5.56 5.22 2.68
CA THR A 24 -4.95 6.56 2.77
C THR A 24 -4.33 6.81 4.14
N ALA A 25 -5.01 6.41 5.22
CA ALA A 25 -4.47 6.52 6.57
C ALA A 25 -3.22 5.65 6.79
N ALA A 26 -3.21 4.42 6.26
CA ALA A 26 -2.07 3.52 6.35
C ALA A 26 -0.85 4.08 5.59
N VAL A 27 -1.05 4.59 4.37
CA VAL A 27 0.04 5.19 3.57
C VAL A 27 0.59 6.43 4.27
N ALA A 28 -0.27 7.25 4.88
CA ALA A 28 0.15 8.42 5.66
C ALA A 28 0.89 8.05 6.96
N ALA A 29 0.72 6.84 7.49
CA ALA A 29 1.43 6.34 8.66
C ALA A 29 2.84 5.83 8.35
N VAL A 30 3.19 5.62 7.06
CA VAL A 30 4.53 5.18 6.66
C VAL A 30 5.54 6.28 7.00
N PRO A 31 6.63 5.98 7.73
CA PRO A 31 7.66 6.95 8.06
C PRO A 31 8.29 7.55 6.79
N ALA A 32 8.38 8.89 6.74
CA ALA A 32 8.88 9.62 5.57
C ALA A 32 10.35 9.29 5.23
N CYS A 33 11.14 8.82 6.20
CA CYS A 33 12.52 8.38 5.97
C CYS A 33 12.59 7.07 5.15
N GLY A 34 11.56 6.22 5.23
CA GLY A 34 11.51 4.90 4.59
C GLY A 34 10.70 4.89 3.29
N ALA A 35 9.70 5.77 3.18
CA ALA A 35 8.86 5.91 1.98
C ALA A 35 9.64 5.95 0.64
N PRO A 36 10.70 6.79 0.47
CA PRO A 36 11.43 6.82 -0.80
C PRO A 36 12.19 5.51 -1.11
N CYS A 37 12.67 4.81 -0.07
CA CYS A 37 13.33 3.51 -0.23
C CYS A 37 12.34 2.45 -0.74
N ILE A 38 11.15 2.40 -0.13
CA ILE A 38 10.08 1.46 -0.50
C ILE A 38 9.59 1.75 -1.92
N THR A 39 9.29 3.01 -2.26
CA THR A 39 8.84 3.38 -3.61
C THR A 39 9.89 3.08 -4.67
N SER A 40 11.18 3.30 -4.39
CA SER A 40 12.26 2.97 -5.33
C SER A 40 12.42 1.47 -5.53
N ALA A 41 12.29 0.67 -4.47
CA ALA A 41 12.34 -0.78 -4.57
C ALA A 41 11.11 -1.33 -5.30
N ALA A 42 9.92 -0.86 -4.95
CA ALA A 42 8.66 -1.23 -5.59
C ALA A 42 8.65 -0.97 -7.10
N ALA A 43 9.20 0.16 -7.54
CA ALA A 43 9.31 0.51 -8.96
C ALA A 43 10.15 -0.49 -9.79
N THR A 44 10.94 -1.35 -9.15
CA THR A 44 11.69 -2.42 -9.83
C THR A 44 10.82 -3.63 -10.16
N TYR A 45 9.71 -3.82 -9.44
CA TYR A 45 8.86 -5.02 -9.52
C TYR A 45 7.46 -4.73 -10.06
N CYS A 46 6.91 -3.57 -9.71
CA CYS A 46 5.55 -3.14 -10.04
C CYS A 46 5.57 -1.82 -10.80
N THR A 47 4.59 -1.61 -11.66
CA THR A 47 4.47 -0.37 -12.44
C THR A 47 3.53 0.61 -11.78
N GLY A 48 4.03 1.79 -11.41
CA GLY A 48 3.22 2.81 -10.74
C GLY A 48 2.85 2.41 -9.31
N THR A 49 1.73 2.95 -8.81
CA THR A 49 1.21 2.66 -7.47
C THR A 49 0.22 1.50 -7.57
N ASP A 50 0.74 0.28 -7.61
CA ASP A 50 -0.03 -0.94 -7.79
C ASP A 50 0.08 -1.81 -6.53
N TYR A 51 -0.68 -1.42 -5.50
CA TYR A 51 -0.61 -2.06 -4.18
C TYR A 51 -0.90 -3.56 -4.22
N ALA A 52 -1.73 -4.03 -5.16
CA ALA A 52 -1.97 -5.46 -5.34
C ALA A 52 -0.70 -6.20 -5.77
N CYS A 53 0.08 -5.63 -6.69
CA CYS A 53 1.39 -6.15 -7.09
C CYS A 53 2.43 -6.00 -5.97
N GLU A 54 2.53 -4.82 -5.36
CA GLU A 54 3.54 -4.50 -4.34
C GLU A 54 3.40 -5.40 -3.10
N CYS A 55 2.15 -5.75 -2.76
CA CYS A 55 1.79 -6.54 -1.59
C CYS A 55 1.61 -8.04 -1.88
N GLU A 56 1.76 -8.46 -3.13
CA GLU A 56 1.84 -9.89 -3.43
C GLU A 56 3.04 -10.49 -2.69
N ALA A 57 2.84 -11.58 -1.95
CA ALA A 57 3.82 -12.10 -1.00
C ALA A 57 5.24 -12.28 -1.59
N ALA A 58 5.33 -12.72 -2.84
CA ALA A 58 6.59 -12.90 -3.55
C ALA A 58 7.28 -11.56 -3.89
N THR A 59 6.50 -10.56 -4.29
CA THR A 59 6.97 -9.22 -4.63
C THR A 59 7.32 -8.42 -3.38
N PHE A 60 6.46 -8.44 -2.37
CA PHE A 60 6.68 -7.80 -1.09
C PHE A 60 8.00 -8.25 -0.45
N SER A 61 8.27 -9.56 -0.43
CA SER A 61 9.53 -10.08 0.13
C SER A 61 10.78 -9.60 -0.63
N LYS A 62 10.66 -9.33 -1.94
CA LYS A 62 11.75 -8.78 -2.75
C LYS A 62 11.93 -7.29 -2.48
N ILE A 63 10.83 -6.53 -2.44
CA ILE A 63 10.82 -5.10 -2.09
C ILE A 63 11.44 -4.90 -0.71
N GLU A 64 11.01 -5.66 0.29
CA GLU A 64 11.56 -5.63 1.65
C GLU A 64 13.06 -5.87 1.66
N THR A 65 13.55 -6.89 0.96
CA THR A 65 14.98 -7.22 0.90
C THR A 65 15.80 -6.07 0.29
N ASP A 66 15.31 -5.48 -0.81
CA ASP A 66 16.00 -4.40 -1.51
C ASP A 66 15.92 -3.07 -0.76
N ALA A 67 14.79 -2.80 -0.11
CA ALA A 67 14.57 -1.57 0.64
C ALA A 67 15.24 -1.60 2.03
N THR A 68 15.42 -2.77 2.66
CA THR A 68 15.92 -2.91 4.04
C THR A 68 17.21 -2.13 4.27
N ASN A 69 18.21 -2.26 3.39
CA ASN A 69 19.48 -1.55 3.56
C ASN A 69 19.33 -0.02 3.45
N CYS A 70 18.47 0.44 2.53
CA CYS A 70 18.16 1.85 2.37
C CYS A 70 17.41 2.40 3.59
N VAL A 71 16.39 1.68 4.06
CA VAL A 71 15.58 2.07 5.22
C VAL A 71 16.44 2.11 6.49
N ILE A 72 17.31 1.13 6.71
CA ILE A 72 18.22 1.14 7.88
C ILE A 72 19.19 2.32 7.79
N ALA A 73 19.73 2.64 6.60
CA ALA A 73 20.64 3.76 6.42
C ALA A 73 19.94 5.12 6.63
N ALA A 74 18.68 5.26 6.21
CA ALA A 74 17.93 6.51 6.26
C ALA A 74 17.18 6.73 7.60
N CYS A 75 16.61 5.67 8.17
CA CYS A 75 15.76 5.71 9.36
C CYS A 75 16.44 5.15 10.63
N GLY A 76 17.48 4.33 10.48
CA GLY A 76 18.02 3.51 11.56
C GLY A 76 17.26 2.19 11.75
N ALA A 77 17.91 1.22 12.38
CA ALA A 77 17.39 -0.15 12.52
C ALA A 77 16.09 -0.24 13.34
N THR A 78 15.93 0.62 14.35
CA THR A 78 14.70 0.63 15.19
C THR A 78 13.49 1.10 14.38
N VAL A 79 13.64 2.21 13.65
CA VAL A 79 12.55 2.78 12.83
C VAL A 79 12.28 1.91 11.59
N ALA A 80 13.28 1.16 11.10
CA ALA A 80 13.07 0.20 10.01
C ALA A 80 11.98 -0.84 10.33
N LEU A 81 11.87 -1.28 11.58
CA LEU A 81 10.80 -2.19 12.01
C LEU A 81 9.43 -1.50 12.01
N GLU A 82 9.38 -0.21 12.35
CA GLU A 82 8.15 0.59 12.27
C GLU A 82 7.72 0.80 10.82
N VAL A 83 8.68 1.03 9.91
CA VAL A 83 8.42 1.10 8.46
C VAL A 83 7.83 -0.21 7.95
N LEU A 84 8.45 -1.35 8.24
CA LEU A 84 7.95 -2.67 7.85
C LEU A 84 6.50 -2.88 8.35
N SER A 85 6.24 -2.59 9.63
CA SER A 85 4.88 -2.73 10.18
C SER A 85 3.87 -1.80 9.49
N ALA A 86 4.27 -0.57 9.16
CA ALA A 86 3.42 0.39 8.46
C ALA A 86 3.12 -0.06 7.03
N VAL A 87 4.12 -0.57 6.29
CA VAL A 87 3.92 -1.07 4.92
C VAL A 87 3.05 -2.33 4.93
N ASN A 88 3.19 -3.22 5.92
CA ASN A 88 2.28 -4.37 6.05
C ASN A 88 0.82 -3.93 6.31
N ALA A 89 0.63 -2.84 7.07
CA ALA A 89 -0.70 -2.25 7.26
C ALA A 89 -1.25 -1.64 5.96
N VAL A 90 -0.40 -1.00 5.14
CA VAL A 90 -0.75 -0.56 3.78
C VAL A 90 -1.22 -1.75 2.95
N CYS A 91 -0.46 -2.85 2.95
CA CYS A 91 -0.84 -4.05 2.22
C CYS A 91 -2.15 -4.68 2.68
N THR A 92 -2.45 -4.62 3.97
CA THR A 92 -3.73 -5.11 4.50
C THR A 92 -4.91 -4.19 4.13
N ALA A 93 -4.65 -2.89 3.96
CA ALA A 93 -5.70 -1.89 3.74
C ALA A 93 -5.92 -1.53 2.25
N CYS A 94 -4.92 -1.77 1.40
CA CYS A 94 -4.86 -1.30 0.02
C CYS A 94 -4.83 -2.41 -1.05
N ALA A 95 -4.41 -3.64 -0.71
CA ALA A 95 -4.40 -4.79 -1.60
C ALA A 95 -5.70 -5.61 -1.46
#